data_AF-A0AAV9BMR5-F1
#
_entry.id   AF-A0AAV9BMR5-F1
#
_cell.length_a   1.000
_cell.length_b   1.000
_cell.length_c   1.000
_cell.angle_alpha   90.00
_cell.angle_beta   90.00
_cell.angle_gamma   90.00
#
_symmetry.space_group_name_H-M   'P 1'
#
loop_
_entity.id
_entity.type
_entity.pdbx_description
1 polymer ?
#
loop_
_entity_poly.entity_id
_entity_poly.type
_entity_poly.pdbx_seq_one_letter_code
_entity_poly.pdbx_strand_id
1 'polypeptide(L)' 'MAERSAKRPKLLNRGEDDYKPGNIMEIELHNFMTYDQLTCKPGPRLNLVVGPNGSGKSSLVCAIALGLAGEPQVLS' A
#
# COMPACT_ATOMS: atom_id res chain seq x y z
N MET A 1 10.83 -31.47 22.55
CA MET A 1 10.76 -30.17 23.24
C MET A 1 10.25 -29.16 22.23
N ALA A 2 8.94 -28.90 22.22
CA ALA A 2 8.31 -28.05 21.20
C ALA A 2 8.41 -26.58 21.63
N GLU A 3 9.11 -25.77 20.84
CA GLU A 3 9.26 -24.34 21.04
C GLU A 3 7.87 -23.68 20.94
N ARG A 4 7.45 -22.99 22.01
CA ARG A 4 6.21 -22.21 22.00
C ARG A 4 6.38 -21.09 20.98
N SER A 5 5.71 -21.21 19.83
CA SER A 5 5.56 -20.14 18.85
C SER A 5 5.09 -18.87 19.57
N ALA A 6 5.98 -17.90 19.72
CA ALA A 6 5.68 -16.62 20.35
C ALA A 6 4.59 -15.93 19.51
N LYS A 7 3.39 -15.78 20.08
CA LYS A 7 2.31 -15.03 19.42
C LYS A 7 2.85 -13.63 19.12
N ARG A 8 2.92 -13.25 17.84
CA ARG A 8 3.30 -11.89 17.40
C ARG A 8 2.59 -10.86 18.29
N PRO A 9 3.32 -9.88 18.88
CA PRO A 9 2.70 -8.87 19.71
C PRO A 9 1.57 -8.22 18.91
N LYS A 10 0.41 -8.12 19.55
CA LYS A 10 -0.76 -7.44 19.00
C LYS A 10 -0.43 -5.96 18.88
N LEU A 11 0.10 -5.53 17.73
CA LEU A 11 0.26 -4.12 17.33
C LEU A 11 -1.12 -3.51 17.07
N LEU A 12 -1.98 -3.46 18.10
CA LEU A 12 -3.40 -3.17 17.94
C LEU A 12 -3.76 -1.71 18.24
N ASN A 13 -2.91 -0.96 18.92
CA ASN A 13 -3.22 0.40 19.33
C ASN A 13 -2.87 1.37 18.19
N ARG A 14 -3.85 2.16 17.77
CA ARG A 14 -3.65 3.28 16.85
C ARG A 14 -2.94 4.42 17.58
N GLY A 15 -2.10 5.18 16.87
CA GLY A 15 -1.55 6.44 17.37
C GLY A 15 -2.64 7.49 17.55
N GLU A 16 -2.27 8.65 18.11
CA GLU A 16 -3.16 9.83 18.19
C GLU A 16 -3.60 10.31 16.80
N ASP A 17 -2.78 10.04 15.78
CA ASP A 17 -3.03 10.31 14.37
C ASP A 17 -3.87 9.23 13.66
N ASP A 18 -4.35 8.23 14.41
CA ASP A 18 -5.13 7.08 13.94
C ASP A 18 -4.34 6.08 13.04
N TYR A 19 -3.06 6.31 12.75
CA TYR A 19 -2.23 5.40 11.97
C TYR A 19 -1.79 4.19 12.80
N LYS A 20 -1.46 3.09 12.09
CA LYS A 20 -0.89 1.87 12.68
C LYS A 20 0.44 1.52 12.03
N PRO A 21 1.32 0.78 12.72
CA PRO A 21 2.49 0.19 12.09
C PRO A 21 2.09 -0.59 10.83
N GLY A 22 2.75 -0.27 9.71
CA GLY A 22 2.47 -0.86 8.39
C GLY A 22 1.52 -0.05 7.50
N ASN A 23 0.94 1.06 7.98
CA ASN A 23 0.20 1.97 7.10
C ASN A 23 1.13 2.63 6.06
N ILE A 24 0.64 2.77 4.84
CA ILE A 24 1.29 3.57 3.79
C ILE A 24 0.94 5.04 4.04
N MET A 25 1.96 5.86 4.30
CA MET A 25 1.79 7.30 4.59
C MET A 25 1.82 8.15 3.32
N GLU A 26 2.58 7.72 2.33
CA GLU A 26 2.81 8.46 1.09
C GLU A 26 3.19 7.49 -0.04
N ILE A 27 2.73 7.81 -1.25
CA ILE A 27 3.08 7.13 -2.48
C ILE A 27 3.52 8.18 -3.48
N GLU A 28 4.70 8.00 -4.05
CA GLU A 28 5.25 8.86 -5.08
C GLU A 28 5.67 8.02 -6.29
N LEU A 29 5.13 8.32 -7.47
CA LEU A 29 5.42 7.64 -8.73
C LEU A 29 5.99 8.64 -9.73
N HIS A 30 7.04 8.23 -10.45
CA HIS A 30 7.69 9.00 -11.52
C HIS A 30 7.93 8.09 -12.71
N ASN A 31 7.47 8.48 -13.90
CA ASN A 31 7.63 7.73 -15.14
C ASN A 31 7.25 6.24 -14.99
N PHE A 32 6.14 5.95 -14.30
CA PHE A 32 5.71 4.59 -13.98
C PHE A 32 4.40 4.25 -14.69
N MET A 33 4.49 3.39 -15.71
CA MET A 33 3.37 2.95 -16.55
C MET A 33 2.58 4.12 -17.16
N THR A 34 1.40 4.42 -16.60
CA THR A 34 0.47 5.46 -17.06
C THR A 34 0.64 6.78 -16.33
N TYR A 35 1.54 6.87 -15.36
CA TYR A 35 1.82 8.07 -14.57
C TYR A 35 3.16 8.69 -14.95
N ASP A 36 3.13 9.94 -15.43
CA ASP A 36 4.33 10.78 -15.53
C ASP A 36 4.83 11.18 -14.13
N GLN A 37 3.92 11.69 -13.31
CA GLN A 37 4.15 12.02 -11.91
C GLN A 37 2.87 11.87 -11.09
N LEU A 38 2.96 11.25 -9.91
CA LEU A 38 1.88 11.15 -8.94
C LEU A 38 2.43 11.26 -7.51
N THR A 39 1.82 12.08 -6.68
CA THR A 39 2.05 12.10 -5.23
C THR A 39 0.70 11.98 -4.52
N CYS A 40 0.54 11.01 -3.63
CA CYS A 40 -0.66 10.90 -2.82
C CYS A 40 -0.36 10.48 -1.38
N LYS A 41 -1.21 10.94 -0.45
CA LYS A 41 -1.11 10.68 1.00
C LYS A 41 -2.38 9.97 1.48
N PRO A 42 -2.38 8.63 1.53
CA PRO A 42 -3.54 7.86 1.97
C PRO A 42 -3.87 8.14 3.44
N GLY A 43 -5.16 8.13 3.78
CA GLY A 43 -5.60 8.21 5.18
C GLY A 43 -5.38 6.89 5.95
N PRO A 44 -5.55 6.91 7.28
CA PRO A 44 -5.22 5.80 8.19
C PRO A 44 -6.19 4.61 8.15
N ARG A 45 -7.27 4.70 7.36
CA ARG A 45 -8.35 3.71 7.28
C ARG A 45 -8.59 3.29 5.82
N LEU A 46 -9.85 3.24 5.40
CA LEU A 46 -10.23 2.89 4.04
C LEU A 46 -9.86 4.04 3.09
N ASN A 47 -9.07 3.73 2.08
CA ASN A 47 -8.79 4.60 0.95
C ASN A 47 -9.43 4.00 -0.30
N LEU A 48 -10.11 4.83 -1.10
CA LEU A 48 -10.78 4.40 -2.32
C LEU A 48 -10.18 5.12 -3.53
N VAL A 49 -9.65 4.35 -4.48
CA VAL A 49 -9.10 4.87 -5.74
C VAL A 49 -10.15 4.69 -6.84
N VAL A 50 -10.66 5.78 -7.39
CA VAL A 50 -11.72 5.79 -8.41
C VAL A 50 -11.26 6.56 -9.64
N GLY A 51 -11.70 6.14 -10.82
CA GLY A 51 -11.42 6.83 -12.07
C GLY A 51 -11.90 6.04 -13.30
N PRO A 52 -12.03 6.70 -14.46
CA PRO A 52 -12.42 6.03 -15.72
C PRO A 52 -11.47 4.91 -16.13
N ASN A 53 -11.89 4.06 -17.07
CA ASN A 53 -11.00 3.05 -17.64
C ASN A 53 -9.79 3.72 -18.31
N GLY A 54 -8.60 3.13 -18.12
CA GLY A 54 -7.33 3.70 -18.59
C GLY A 54 -6.69 4.76 -17.67
N SER A 55 -7.34 5.16 -16.57
CA SER A 55 -6.82 6.21 -15.65
C SER A 55 -5.65 5.78 -14.74
N GLY A 56 -5.03 4.62 -14.98
CA GLY A 56 -3.88 4.16 -14.20
C GLY A 56 -4.17 3.50 -12.85
N LYS A 57 -5.43 3.23 -12.47
CA LYS A 57 -5.77 2.57 -11.18
C LYS A 57 -4.99 1.27 -10.95
N SER A 58 -4.93 0.40 -11.96
CA SER A 58 -4.18 -0.86 -11.90
C SER A 58 -2.67 -0.61 -11.81
N SER A 59 -2.17 0.45 -12.45
CA SER A 59 -0.76 0.88 -12.34
C SER A 59 -0.43 1.30 -10.91
N LEU A 60 -1.31 2.04 -10.22
CA LEU A 60 -1.10 2.41 -8.82
C LEU A 60 -1.05 1.18 -7.90
N VAL A 61 -1.96 0.22 -8.10
CA VAL A 61 -1.94 -1.05 -7.33
C VAL A 61 -0.65 -1.83 -7.59
N CYS A 62 -0.20 -1.89 -8.84
CA CYS A 62 1.06 -2.53 -9.22
C CYS A 62 2.27 -1.86 -8.53
N ALA A 63 2.30 -0.52 -8.50
CA ALA A 63 3.36 0.22 -7.83
C ALA A 63 3.43 -0.09 -6.34
N ILE A 64 2.27 -0.17 -5.66
CA ILE A 64 2.21 -0.53 -4.24
C ILE A 64 2.74 -1.96 -4.02
N ALA A 65 2.31 -2.92 -4.84
CA ALA A 65 2.78 -4.30 -4.74
C ALA A 65 4.30 -4.38 -4.92
N LEU A 66 4.85 -3.78 -5.97
CA LEU A 66 6.28 -3.77 -6.24
C LEU A 66 7.09 -3.06 -5.14
N GLY A 67 6.62 -1.90 -4.68
CA GLY A 67 7.28 -1.15 -3.61
C GLY A 67 7.33 -1.89 -2.26
N LEU A 68 6.41 -2.84 -2.05
CA LEU A 68 6.35 -3.69 -0.87
C LEU A 68 6.88 -5.12 -1.13
N ALA A 69 7.66 -5.31 -2.19
CA ALA A 69 8.26 -6.60 -2.60
C ALA A 69 7.25 -7.73 -2.88
N GLY A 70 6.02 -7.37 -3.24
CA GLY A 70 5.01 -8.29 -3.75
C GLY A 70 5.21 -8.60 -5.23
N GLU A 71 4.66 -9.74 -5.66
CA GLU A 71 4.64 -10.09 -7.08
C GLU A 71 3.67 -9.19 -7.85
N PRO A 72 4.05 -8.67 -9.02
CA PRO A 72 3.14 -7.92 -9.87
C PRO A 72 2.13 -8.89 -10.52
N GLN A 73 1.05 -9.20 -9.82
CA GLN A 73 -0.06 -10.03 -10.35
C GLN A 73 -0.77 -9.39 -11.56
N VAL A 74 -0.45 -8.13 -11.89
CA VAL A 74 -1.17 -7.29 -12.85
C VAL A 74 -0.43 -7.15 -14.20
N LEU A 75 0.74 -7.79 -14.37
CA LEU A 75 1.53 -7.70 -15.62
C LEU A 75 1.27 -8.82 -16.65
N SER A 76 0.20 -9.61 -16.49
CA SER A 76 -0.21 -10.62 -17.47
C SER A 76 -1.08 -10.06 -18.58
#